data_AF-R7CIA1-F1
#
_entry.id   AF-R7CIA1-F1
#
_cell.length_a   1.000
_cell.length_b   1.000
_cell.length_c   1.000
_cell.angle_alpha   90.00
_cell.angle_beta   90.00
_cell.angle_gamma   90.00
#
_symmetry.space_group_name_H-M   'P 1'
#
loop_
_entity.id
_entity.type
_entity.pdbx_description
1 polymer ?
#
loop_
_entity_poly.entity_id
_entity_poly.type
_entity_poly.pdbx_seq_one_letter_code
_entity_poly.pdbx_strand_id
1 'polypeptide(L)'
;MKKISREKAALGFFVFLALAGLGVLIAYIVTVGHSLNVAASNIDDATGNLDGYTAVLYKGTATEHRETAVNSTELGDTLSSRSLNKRSTQQDTENSSTDEVSAADTAESASGREDSEQAQPVSLFALQRSYIEKGARVFSLDTEKLTDYNTSTIIRAGNYTYGVLSIDQVTAQENYLKKRIAEYEEKEVDIIICVVSDVSLLESYEGVDIVISAQDEGFNPYGVLVDGVFYNDAALQGQIGLVLVSPSRTITARDVVSL
;
A
#
# COMPACT_ATOMS: atom_id res chain seq x y z
N MET A 1 -46.18 -28.72 -33.06
CA MET A 1 -45.23 -27.60 -32.84
C MET A 1 -44.66 -27.69 -31.43
N LYS A 2 -43.45 -28.25 -31.21
CA LYS A 2 -42.83 -28.36 -29.85
C LYS A 2 -41.29 -28.19 -29.83
N LYS A 3 -40.69 -27.74 -30.95
CA LYS A 3 -39.22 -27.52 -31.07
C LYS A 3 -38.78 -26.10 -30.71
N ILE A 4 -39.57 -25.07 -31.06
CA ILE A 4 -39.23 -23.64 -30.84
C ILE A 4 -39.07 -23.29 -29.34
N SER A 5 -39.78 -23.97 -28.44
CA SER A 5 -39.68 -23.70 -26.99
C SER A 5 -38.35 -24.15 -26.38
N ARG A 6 -37.69 -25.17 -26.95
CA ARG A 6 -36.40 -25.68 -26.45
C ARG A 6 -35.23 -24.82 -26.92
N GLU A 7 -35.32 -24.32 -28.15
CA GLU A 7 -34.32 -23.41 -28.73
C GLU A 7 -34.28 -22.06 -28.00
N LYS A 8 -35.45 -21.48 -27.68
CA LYS A 8 -35.53 -20.25 -26.88
C LYS A 8 -35.02 -20.44 -25.45
N ALA A 9 -35.28 -21.61 -24.85
CA ALA A 9 -34.72 -21.94 -23.53
C ALA A 9 -33.19 -22.08 -23.60
N ALA A 10 -32.65 -22.77 -24.62
CA ALA A 10 -31.22 -22.92 -24.81
C ALA A 10 -30.52 -21.58 -25.06
N LEU A 11 -31.14 -20.68 -25.85
CA LEU A 11 -30.63 -19.33 -26.08
C LEU A 11 -30.60 -18.51 -24.77
N GLY A 12 -31.66 -18.63 -23.95
CA GLY A 12 -31.69 -18.00 -22.63
C GLY A 12 -30.56 -18.48 -21.71
N PHE A 13 -30.31 -19.80 -21.68
CA PHE A 13 -29.18 -20.37 -20.93
C PHE A 13 -27.84 -19.90 -21.47
N PHE A 14 -27.66 -19.84 -22.79
CA PHE A 14 -26.40 -19.38 -23.40
C PHE A 14 -26.11 -17.91 -23.08
N VAL A 15 -27.12 -17.04 -23.20
CA VAL A 15 -26.97 -15.61 -22.85
C VAL A 15 -26.67 -15.45 -21.36
N PHE A 16 -27.37 -16.19 -20.49
CA PHE A 16 -27.08 -16.18 -19.06
C PHE A 16 -25.65 -16.63 -18.76
N LEU A 17 -25.18 -17.71 -19.39
CA LEU A 17 -23.83 -18.24 -19.17
C LEU A 17 -22.75 -17.31 -19.74
N ALA A 18 -23.02 -16.62 -20.85
CA ALA A 18 -22.13 -15.59 -21.38
C ALA A 18 -22.04 -14.37 -20.46
N LEU A 19 -23.17 -13.90 -19.89
CA LEU A 19 -23.19 -12.80 -18.93
C LEU A 19 -22.53 -13.20 -17.59
N ALA A 20 -22.75 -14.42 -17.12
CA ALA A 20 -22.10 -14.95 -15.93
C ALA A 20 -20.60 -15.08 -16.15
N GLY A 21 -20.16 -15.62 -17.30
CA GLY A 21 -18.75 -15.72 -17.67
C GLY A 21 -18.08 -14.34 -17.80
N LEU A 22 -18.77 -13.36 -18.40
CA LEU A 22 -18.30 -11.98 -18.44
C LEU A 22 -18.20 -11.37 -17.04
N GLY A 23 -19.18 -11.63 -16.17
CA GLY A 23 -19.15 -11.19 -14.78
C GLY A 23 -17.97 -11.77 -14.00
N VAL A 24 -17.70 -13.07 -14.17
CA VAL A 24 -16.52 -13.73 -13.58
C VAL A 24 -15.23 -13.15 -14.14
N LEU A 25 -15.17 -12.89 -15.45
CA LEU A 25 -13.98 -12.30 -16.08
C LEU A 25 -13.72 -10.87 -15.60
N ILE A 26 -14.76 -10.05 -15.50
CA ILE A 26 -14.65 -8.68 -14.96
C ILE A 26 -14.23 -8.73 -13.50
N ALA A 27 -14.86 -9.58 -12.69
CA ALA A 27 -14.49 -9.76 -11.29
C ALA A 27 -13.01 -10.18 -11.16
N TYR A 28 -12.56 -11.15 -11.96
CA TYR A 28 -11.17 -11.61 -11.99
C TYR A 28 -10.19 -10.49 -12.37
N ILE A 29 -10.50 -9.69 -13.40
CA ILE A 29 -9.63 -8.56 -13.80
C ILE A 29 -9.60 -7.48 -12.72
N VAL A 30 -10.71 -7.23 -12.02
CA VAL A 30 -10.76 -6.24 -10.93
C VAL A 30 -10.02 -6.74 -9.69
N THR A 31 -10.15 -8.02 -9.34
CA THR A 31 -9.47 -8.58 -8.15
C THR A 31 -7.99 -8.84 -8.39
N VAL A 32 -7.62 -9.44 -9.53
CA VAL A 32 -6.22 -9.76 -9.88
C VAL A 32 -5.50 -8.55 -10.52
N GLY A 33 -6.23 -7.60 -11.09
CA GLY A 33 -5.63 -6.41 -11.71
C GLY A 33 -4.84 -5.54 -10.75
N HIS A 34 -5.16 -5.57 -9.45
CA HIS A 34 -4.39 -4.86 -8.42
C HIS A 34 -2.94 -5.38 -8.34
N SER A 35 -2.72 -6.70 -8.36
CA SER A 35 -1.37 -7.27 -8.32
C SER A 35 -0.58 -7.00 -9.60
N LEU A 36 -1.26 -7.00 -10.76
CA LEU A 36 -0.64 -6.64 -12.04
C LEU A 36 -0.23 -5.16 -12.10
N ASN A 37 -0.99 -4.26 -11.48
CA ASN A 37 -0.67 -2.83 -11.43
C ASN A 37 0.48 -2.55 -10.45
N VAL A 38 0.56 -3.30 -9.34
CA VAL A 38 1.73 -3.26 -8.42
C VAL A 38 3.00 -3.74 -9.13
N ALA A 39 2.91 -4.84 -9.89
CA ALA A 39 4.02 -5.32 -10.70
C ALA A 39 4.46 -4.30 -11.76
N ALA A 40 3.52 -3.60 -12.40
CA ALA A 40 3.82 -2.52 -13.33
C ALA A 40 4.52 -1.32 -12.64
N SER A 41 4.04 -0.89 -11.48
CA SER A 41 4.68 0.18 -10.68
C SER A 41 6.12 -0.18 -10.30
N ASN A 42 6.35 -1.43 -9.88
CA ASN A 42 7.69 -1.93 -9.58
C ASN A 42 8.61 -1.96 -10.81
N ILE A 43 8.07 -2.33 -11.99
CA ILE A 43 8.82 -2.31 -13.25
C ILE A 43 9.14 -0.87 -13.68
N ASP A 44 8.21 0.07 -13.56
CA ASP A 44 8.42 1.47 -13.95
C ASP A 44 9.50 2.13 -13.08
N ASP A 45 9.51 1.82 -11.79
CA ASP A 45 10.55 2.27 -10.86
C ASP A 45 11.92 1.66 -11.15
N ALA A 46 11.97 0.36 -11.46
CA ALA A 46 13.20 -0.31 -11.88
C ALA A 46 13.71 0.21 -13.23
N THR A 47 12.82 0.52 -14.17
CA THR A 47 13.14 1.01 -15.52
C THR A 47 13.46 2.50 -15.54
N GLY A 48 13.02 3.25 -14.52
CA GLY A 48 13.37 4.64 -14.31
C GLY A 48 12.52 5.66 -15.07
N ASN A 49 11.37 5.26 -15.62
CA ASN A 49 10.40 6.19 -16.21
C ASN A 49 9.23 6.39 -15.25
N LEU A 50 9.35 7.41 -14.41
CA LEU A 50 8.40 7.72 -13.35
C LEU A 50 7.56 8.97 -13.67
N ASP A 51 7.35 9.26 -14.95
CA ASP A 51 6.52 10.37 -15.38
C ASP A 51 5.08 10.22 -14.86
N GLY A 52 4.63 11.26 -14.15
CA GLY A 52 3.30 11.28 -13.53
C GLY A 52 3.20 10.52 -12.20
N TYR A 53 4.25 9.81 -11.77
CA TYR A 53 4.32 9.24 -10.44
C TYR A 53 4.61 10.32 -9.40
N THR A 54 4.15 10.05 -8.18
CA THR A 54 4.53 10.81 -6.99
C THR A 54 5.24 9.89 -6.00
N ALA A 55 6.46 10.27 -5.61
CA ALA A 55 7.26 9.63 -4.59
C ALA A 55 7.13 10.40 -3.27
N VAL A 56 6.64 9.69 -2.25
CA VAL A 56 6.54 10.15 -0.87
C VAL A 56 7.68 9.50 -0.10
N LEU A 57 8.64 10.31 0.35
CA LEU A 57 9.83 9.82 1.06
C LEU A 57 9.70 10.13 2.55
N TYR A 58 10.16 9.25 3.41
CA TYR A 58 10.25 9.53 4.83
C TYR A 58 11.45 8.83 5.45
N LYS A 59 11.98 9.40 6.52
CA LYS A 59 13.13 8.80 7.22
C LYS A 59 12.68 7.55 7.95
N GLY A 60 13.55 6.54 7.94
CA GLY A 60 13.34 5.36 8.77
C GLY A 60 13.48 5.70 10.25
N THR A 61 12.44 5.38 11.03
CA THR A 61 12.37 5.61 12.48
C THR A 61 12.43 4.30 13.27
N ALA A 62 12.21 3.15 12.63
CA ALA A 62 12.23 1.85 13.29
C ALA A 62 13.65 1.45 13.74
N THR A 63 13.79 1.03 15.00
CA THR A 63 15.08 0.65 15.59
C THR A 63 15.47 -0.80 15.28
N GLU A 64 14.49 -1.69 15.15
CA GLU A 64 14.70 -3.12 14.91
C GLU A 64 13.58 -3.63 14.00
N HIS A 65 13.87 -4.69 13.24
CA HIS A 65 12.86 -5.32 12.43
C HIS A 65 11.94 -6.16 13.32
N ARG A 66 10.65 -5.85 13.34
CA ARG A 66 9.67 -6.68 13.99
C ARG A 66 9.35 -7.83 13.05
N GLU A 67 10.19 -8.87 13.07
CA GLU A 67 9.85 -10.12 12.38
C GLU A 67 8.43 -10.51 12.80
N THR A 68 7.63 -11.00 11.84
CA THR A 68 6.38 -11.70 12.11
C THR A 68 6.68 -13.01 12.85
N ALA A 69 7.23 -12.92 14.06
CA ALA A 69 7.61 -14.05 14.89
C ALA A 69 6.33 -14.83 15.18
N VAL A 70 6.36 -16.12 14.86
CA VAL A 70 5.28 -17.07 15.03
C VAL A 70 5.13 -17.39 16.51
N ASN A 71 4.57 -16.46 17.29
CA ASN A 71 4.14 -16.75 18.66
C ASN A 71 2.62 -16.60 18.75
N SER A 72 1.99 -17.76 18.84
CA SER A 72 0.61 -17.97 19.23
C SER A 72 0.37 -17.41 20.63
N THR A 73 -0.80 -16.82 20.82
CA THR A 73 -1.34 -16.25 22.06
C THR A 73 -1.19 -14.74 22.13
N GLU A 74 -2.11 -14.02 21.48
CA GLU A 74 -2.88 -12.98 22.15
C GLU A 74 -4.18 -12.75 21.38
N LEU A 75 -5.30 -13.02 22.05
CA LEU A 75 -6.64 -12.66 21.61
C LEU A 75 -6.86 -11.20 22.00
N GLY A 76 -7.10 -10.33 21.01
CA GLY A 76 -7.54 -8.96 21.20
C GLY A 76 -8.14 -8.43 19.91
N ASP A 77 -9.30 -7.79 20.01
CA ASP A 77 -10.13 -7.23 18.92
C ASP A 77 -9.52 -5.94 18.30
N THR A 78 -8.21 -5.76 18.40
CA THR A 78 -7.48 -4.56 17.98
C THR A 78 -6.86 -4.77 16.60
N LEU A 79 -6.80 -3.71 15.78
CA LEU A 79 -6.04 -3.75 14.52
C LEU A 79 -4.61 -4.18 14.79
N SER A 80 -4.21 -5.33 14.24
CA SER A 80 -2.86 -5.85 14.34
C SER A 80 -2.30 -6.09 12.95
N SER A 81 -1.02 -5.80 12.75
CA SER A 81 -0.29 -6.11 11.51
C SER A 81 -0.52 -7.54 11.03
N ARG A 82 -0.57 -8.52 11.93
CA ARG A 82 -0.89 -9.92 11.58
C ARG A 82 -2.28 -10.08 10.95
N SER A 83 -3.28 -9.41 11.51
CA SER A 83 -4.65 -9.47 11.00
C SER A 83 -4.75 -8.81 9.62
N LEU A 84 -4.03 -7.70 9.42
CA LEU A 84 -3.97 -6.97 8.16
C LEU A 84 -3.21 -7.76 7.09
N ASN A 85 -2.04 -8.33 7.43
CA ASN A 85 -1.28 -9.24 6.55
C ASN A 85 -2.13 -10.43 6.09
N LYS A 86 -2.89 -11.05 7.03
CA LYS A 86 -3.78 -12.16 6.70
C LYS A 86 -4.95 -11.73 5.82
N ARG A 87 -5.56 -10.57 6.10
CA ARG A 87 -6.72 -10.09 5.33
C ARG A 87 -6.33 -9.73 3.89
N SER A 88 -5.15 -9.13 3.71
CA SER A 88 -4.59 -8.88 2.37
C SER A 88 -4.34 -10.16 1.58
N THR A 89 -3.74 -11.18 2.19
CA THR A 89 -3.49 -12.48 1.50
C THR A 89 -4.75 -13.33 1.28
N GLN A 90 -5.77 -13.20 2.13
CA GLN A 90 -7.06 -13.87 1.94
C GLN A 90 -7.87 -13.31 0.76
N GLN A 91 -7.68 -12.03 0.42
CA GLN A 91 -8.32 -11.43 -0.74
C GLN A 91 -7.84 -12.04 -2.07
N ASP A 92 -6.67 -12.69 -2.07
CA ASP A 92 -6.12 -13.46 -3.20
C ASP A 92 -6.54 -14.94 -3.24
N THR A 93 -7.19 -15.47 -2.18
CA THR A 93 -7.34 -16.94 -2.01
C THR A 93 -8.77 -17.41 -1.66
N GLU A 94 -9.80 -16.77 -2.19
CA GLU A 94 -11.18 -17.31 -2.15
C GLU A 94 -11.76 -17.55 -3.55
N ASN A 95 -10.98 -18.14 -4.47
CA ASN A 95 -11.51 -19.16 -5.39
C ASN A 95 -10.40 -19.91 -6.15
N SER A 96 -10.53 -21.22 -6.23
CA SER A 96 -9.77 -22.15 -7.08
C SER A 96 -8.44 -22.66 -6.52
N SER A 97 -8.53 -23.87 -5.95
CA SER A 97 -7.48 -24.87 -5.96
C SER A 97 -7.10 -25.23 -7.42
N THR A 98 -6.09 -24.56 -7.97
CA THR A 98 -5.34 -24.99 -9.14
C THR A 98 -3.99 -24.29 -9.12
N ASP A 99 -2.92 -25.10 -9.16
CA ASP A 99 -1.53 -24.67 -9.32
C ASP A 99 -1.39 -23.55 -10.35
N GLU A 100 -1.02 -22.36 -9.88
CA GLU A 100 -0.49 -21.27 -10.70
C GLU A 100 0.74 -20.71 -9.98
N VAL A 101 1.75 -20.44 -10.78
CA VAL A 101 3.15 -20.31 -10.39
C VAL A 101 3.35 -19.00 -9.63
N SER A 102 3.75 -19.11 -8.36
CA SER A 102 4.10 -17.97 -7.53
C SER A 102 5.33 -17.29 -8.14
N ALA A 103 5.19 -16.02 -8.52
CA ALA A 103 6.30 -15.17 -8.96
C ALA A 103 7.20 -14.74 -7.78
N ALA A 104 7.32 -15.60 -6.76
CA ALA A 104 8.25 -15.46 -5.63
C ALA A 104 9.64 -16.03 -5.94
N ASP A 105 9.79 -16.83 -7.00
CA ASP A 105 11.05 -17.46 -7.38
C ASP A 105 11.76 -16.71 -8.52
N THR A 106 12.10 -15.44 -8.32
CA THR A 106 13.25 -14.82 -9.03
C THR A 106 13.91 -13.72 -8.18
N ALA A 107 14.22 -14.03 -6.93
CA ALA A 107 15.17 -13.23 -6.14
C ALA A 107 16.09 -14.07 -5.23
N GLU A 108 16.15 -15.39 -5.45
CA GLU A 108 17.09 -16.25 -4.72
C GLU A 108 18.33 -16.52 -5.58
N SER A 109 19.20 -15.51 -5.70
CA SER A 109 20.61 -15.67 -6.07
C SER A 109 21.39 -14.40 -5.71
N ALA A 110 21.56 -14.18 -4.41
CA ALA A 110 22.69 -13.41 -3.86
C ALA A 110 22.88 -13.66 -2.35
N SER A 111 22.86 -14.91 -1.90
CA SER A 111 23.46 -15.25 -0.60
C SER A 111 24.94 -15.57 -0.82
N GLY A 112 25.82 -14.60 -0.49
CA GLY A 112 27.25 -14.85 -0.47
C GLY A 112 28.13 -13.63 -0.70
N ARG A 113 28.14 -12.71 0.27
CA ARG A 113 29.36 -12.06 0.77
C ARG A 113 29.02 -11.20 1.98
N GLU A 114 29.35 -11.73 3.15
CA GLU A 114 29.69 -10.92 4.31
C GLU A 114 30.95 -10.12 3.92
N ASP A 115 30.76 -8.84 3.60
CA ASP A 115 31.82 -7.87 3.81
C ASP A 115 31.18 -6.66 4.48
N SER A 116 31.66 -6.37 5.68
CA SER A 116 31.26 -5.25 6.52
C SER A 116 31.83 -3.97 5.92
N GLU A 117 31.29 -3.53 4.79
CA GLU A 117 31.38 -2.15 4.36
C GLU A 117 30.18 -1.43 4.96
N GLN A 118 30.45 -0.49 5.86
CA GLN A 118 29.46 0.44 6.39
C GLN A 118 28.79 1.13 5.19
N ALA A 119 27.64 0.60 4.77
CA ALA A 119 26.80 1.20 3.75
C ALA A 119 26.53 2.63 4.23
N GLN A 120 27.05 3.61 3.50
CA GLN A 120 26.83 5.00 3.88
C GLN A 120 25.32 5.24 3.89
N PRO A 121 24.79 5.84 4.97
CA PRO A 121 23.35 6.04 5.09
C PRO A 121 22.86 6.80 3.86
N VAL A 122 21.81 6.27 3.23
CA VAL A 122 21.27 6.88 2.01
C VAL A 122 20.83 8.29 2.35
N SER A 123 21.39 9.26 1.62
CA SER A 123 20.97 10.64 1.78
C SER A 123 19.57 10.80 1.20
N LEU A 124 18.61 11.26 2.01
CA LEU A 124 17.26 11.60 1.55
C LEU A 124 17.30 12.56 0.35
N PHE A 125 18.25 13.49 0.38
CA PHE A 125 18.47 14.42 -0.73
C PHE A 125 18.93 13.72 -2.02
N ALA A 126 19.84 12.75 -1.92
CA ALA A 126 20.32 12.00 -3.08
C ALA A 126 19.19 11.13 -3.67
N LEU A 127 18.39 10.50 -2.81
CA LEU A 127 17.24 9.71 -3.24
C LEU A 127 16.17 10.59 -3.90
N GLN A 128 15.80 11.70 -3.27
CA GLN A 128 14.88 12.68 -3.83
C GLN A 128 15.34 13.13 -5.22
N ARG A 129 16.63 13.45 -5.38
CA ARG A 129 17.19 13.83 -6.67
C ARG A 129 17.06 12.71 -7.72
N SER A 130 17.37 11.46 -7.34
CA SER A 130 17.24 10.30 -8.23
C SER A 130 15.80 10.15 -8.75
N TYR A 131 14.78 10.26 -7.89
CA TYR A 131 13.37 10.17 -8.32
C TYR A 131 12.93 11.35 -9.18
N ILE A 132 13.42 12.56 -8.89
CA ILE A 132 13.17 13.74 -9.75
C ILE A 132 13.80 13.53 -11.13
N GLU A 133 15.03 13.02 -11.19
CA GLU A 133 15.73 12.74 -12.47
C GLU A 133 15.02 11.64 -13.27
N LYS A 134 14.34 10.69 -12.61
CA LYS A 134 13.44 9.69 -13.22
C LYS A 134 12.07 10.25 -13.66
N GLY A 135 11.77 11.53 -13.40
CA GLY A 135 10.51 12.18 -13.82
C GLY A 135 9.42 12.24 -12.73
N ALA A 136 9.65 11.67 -11.55
CA ALA A 136 8.67 11.66 -10.47
C ALA A 136 8.52 13.06 -9.83
N ARG A 137 7.33 13.34 -9.28
CA ARG A 137 7.16 14.40 -8.30
C ARG A 137 7.52 13.86 -6.93
N VAL A 138 8.20 14.66 -6.11
CA VAL A 138 8.76 14.16 -4.85
C VAL A 138 8.47 15.12 -3.71
N PHE A 139 7.99 14.60 -2.59
CA PHE A 139 7.92 15.33 -1.32
C PHE A 139 8.26 14.40 -0.16
N SER A 140 8.65 14.99 0.97
CA SER A 140 9.06 14.27 2.16
C SER A 140 8.05 14.41 3.30
N LEU A 141 7.86 13.34 4.07
CA LEU A 141 7.15 13.34 5.34
C LEU A 141 8.13 13.22 6.52
N ASP A 142 7.78 13.83 7.64
CA ASP A 142 8.48 13.75 8.92
C ASP A 142 7.73 12.78 9.84
N THR A 143 8.22 11.54 9.89
CA THR A 143 7.69 10.48 10.75
C THR A 143 8.17 10.58 12.21
N GLU A 144 9.09 11.51 12.53
CA GLU A 144 9.57 11.75 13.90
C GLU A 144 8.70 12.79 14.63
N LYS A 145 8.07 13.71 13.90
CA LYS A 145 7.25 14.81 14.46
C LYS A 145 5.81 14.77 13.97
N LEU A 146 5.06 13.77 14.43
CA LEU A 146 3.66 13.60 14.09
C LEU A 146 2.82 14.86 14.39
N THR A 147 3.13 15.58 15.47
CA THR A 147 2.37 16.77 15.87
C THR A 147 2.27 17.86 14.80
N ASP A 148 3.20 17.90 13.86
CA ASP A 148 3.18 18.85 12.76
C ASP A 148 1.96 18.63 11.83
N TYR A 149 1.45 17.39 11.78
CA TYR A 149 0.27 16.99 10.99
C TYR A 149 -1.05 17.03 11.77
N ASN A 150 -1.04 17.53 13.01
CA ASN A 150 -2.29 17.82 13.74
C ASN A 150 -3.02 19.04 13.16
N THR A 151 -2.35 19.80 12.30
CA THR A 151 -2.94 20.90 11.52
C THR A 151 -3.06 20.51 10.06
N SER A 152 -4.02 21.14 9.34
CA SER A 152 -4.31 20.78 7.95
C SER A 152 -3.07 21.01 7.06
N THR A 153 -2.52 19.91 6.54
CA THR A 153 -1.36 19.89 5.66
C THR A 153 -1.81 19.39 4.29
N ILE A 154 -1.69 20.24 3.27
CA ILE A 154 -2.11 19.93 1.90
C ILE A 154 -0.95 20.15 0.96
N ILE A 155 -0.61 19.11 0.20
CA ILE A 155 0.53 19.09 -0.71
C ILE A 155 0.01 18.76 -2.11
N ARG A 156 0.28 19.62 -3.09
CA ARG A 156 -0.06 19.32 -4.50
C ARG A 156 1.16 18.70 -5.18
N ALA A 157 1.03 17.45 -5.63
CA ALA A 157 2.10 16.73 -6.31
C ALA A 157 1.56 15.94 -7.51
N GLY A 158 2.09 16.25 -8.69
CA GLY A 158 1.66 15.62 -9.93
C GLY A 158 0.20 15.95 -10.25
N ASN A 159 -0.58 14.90 -10.48
CA ASN A 159 -2.01 15.02 -10.79
C ASN A 159 -2.91 15.00 -9.55
N TYR A 160 -2.32 14.84 -8.36
CA TYR A 160 -3.06 14.65 -7.12
C TYR A 160 -2.74 15.73 -6.08
N THR A 161 -3.71 15.93 -5.20
CA THR A 161 -3.60 16.70 -3.97
C THR A 161 -3.59 15.73 -2.80
N TYR A 162 -2.60 15.88 -1.92
CA TYR A 162 -2.37 15.01 -0.77
C TYR A 162 -2.71 15.76 0.51
N GLY A 163 -3.56 15.18 1.34
CA GLY A 163 -3.83 15.63 2.71
C GLY A 163 -3.04 14.77 3.67
N VAL A 164 -2.29 15.39 4.59
CA VAL A 164 -1.51 14.65 5.59
C VAL A 164 -2.07 14.91 6.98
N LEU A 165 -2.38 13.86 7.73
CA LEU A 165 -2.76 13.94 9.14
C LEU A 165 -1.95 12.94 9.97
N SER A 166 -2.02 13.11 11.29
CA SER A 166 -1.40 12.20 12.24
C SER A 166 -2.36 11.68 13.28
N ILE A 167 -2.14 10.44 13.70
CA ILE A 167 -2.76 9.84 14.88
C ILE A 167 -1.67 9.40 15.85
N ASP A 168 -1.68 9.96 17.05
CA ASP A 168 -0.82 9.60 18.17
C ASP A 168 -1.67 9.29 19.40
N GLN A 169 -1.04 8.97 20.53
CA GLN A 169 -1.73 8.67 21.79
C GLN A 169 -2.66 9.79 22.28
N VAL A 170 -2.45 11.04 21.85
CA VAL A 170 -3.27 12.19 22.23
C VAL A 170 -4.47 12.35 21.28
N THR A 171 -4.28 12.09 19.99
CA THR A 171 -5.29 12.27 18.93
C THR A 171 -6.03 10.99 18.53
N ALA A 172 -5.68 9.83 19.11
CA ALA A 172 -6.30 8.51 18.92
C ALA A 172 -7.80 8.48 19.33
N GLN A 173 -8.63 9.14 18.53
CA GLN A 173 -10.08 9.18 18.68
C GLN A 173 -10.72 9.05 17.30
N GLU A 174 -11.62 8.09 17.13
CA GLU A 174 -12.38 7.85 15.88
C GLU A 174 -13.04 9.12 15.32
N ASN A 175 -13.62 9.93 16.21
CA ASN A 175 -14.28 11.19 15.81
C ASN A 175 -13.28 12.25 15.31
N TYR A 176 -12.05 12.25 15.82
CA TYR A 176 -11.00 13.14 15.35
C TYR A 176 -10.59 12.78 13.92
N LEU A 177 -10.36 11.48 13.67
CA LEU A 177 -10.03 10.97 12.34
C LEU A 177 -11.13 11.31 11.32
N LYS A 178 -12.39 10.97 11.63
CA LYS A 178 -13.54 11.25 10.75
C LYS A 178 -13.70 12.73 10.43
N LYS A 179 -13.50 13.60 11.44
CA LYS A 179 -13.55 15.05 11.23
C LYS A 179 -12.44 15.52 10.29
N ARG A 180 -11.21 15.00 10.44
CA ARG A 180 -10.09 15.35 9.57
C ARG A 180 -10.29 14.88 8.13
N ILE A 181 -10.82 13.67 7.94
CA ILE A 181 -11.15 13.14 6.61
C ILE A 181 -12.19 14.04 5.94
N ALA A 182 -13.29 14.36 6.63
CA ALA A 182 -14.34 15.23 6.07
C ALA A 182 -13.81 16.62 5.67
N GLU A 183 -12.87 17.19 6.43
CA GLU A 183 -12.24 18.47 6.07
C GLU A 183 -11.32 18.38 4.85
N TYR A 184 -10.70 17.23 4.60
CA TYR A 184 -9.90 17.00 3.40
C TYR A 184 -10.79 16.73 2.19
N GLU A 185 -11.88 15.99 2.36
CA GLU A 185 -12.91 15.80 1.33
C GLU A 185 -13.53 17.15 0.90
N GLU A 186 -13.88 18.02 1.85
CA GLU A 186 -14.42 19.37 1.57
C GLU A 186 -13.43 20.23 0.75
N LYS A 187 -12.13 19.99 0.94
CA LYS A 187 -11.06 20.70 0.23
C LYS A 187 -10.64 20.01 -1.07
N GLU A 188 -11.37 18.99 -1.52
CA GLU A 188 -11.10 18.23 -2.74
C GLU A 188 -9.69 17.62 -2.74
N VAL A 189 -9.24 17.14 -1.58
CA VAL A 189 -8.01 16.35 -1.49
C VAL A 189 -8.24 15.00 -2.17
N ASP A 190 -7.32 14.64 -3.06
CA ASP A 190 -7.42 13.39 -3.81
C ASP A 190 -6.98 12.19 -2.97
N ILE A 191 -5.90 12.33 -2.19
CA ILE A 191 -5.27 11.22 -1.45
C ILE A 191 -4.98 11.65 0.00
N ILE A 192 -5.43 10.88 0.98
CA ILE A 192 -5.22 11.14 2.40
C ILE A 192 -4.17 10.17 2.96
N ILE A 193 -3.10 10.74 3.51
CA ILE A 193 -2.02 10.03 4.20
C ILE A 193 -2.15 10.25 5.71
N CYS A 194 -2.24 9.18 6.48
CA CYS A 194 -2.22 9.19 7.93
C CYS A 194 -0.88 8.64 8.44
N VAL A 195 -0.13 9.45 9.18
CA VAL A 195 1.07 9.01 9.89
C VAL A 195 0.69 8.65 11.32
N VAL A 196 0.92 7.40 11.72
CA VAL A 196 0.46 6.88 13.01
C VAL A 196 1.63 6.50 13.90
N SER A 197 1.55 6.75 15.21
CA SER A 197 2.60 6.28 16.12
C SER A 197 2.52 4.77 16.34
N ASP A 198 1.32 4.21 16.32
CA ASP A 198 1.02 2.78 16.42
C ASP A 198 -0.31 2.53 15.71
N VAL A 199 -0.36 1.54 14.83
CA VAL A 199 -1.58 1.25 14.04
C VAL A 199 -2.74 0.81 14.95
N SER A 200 -2.45 0.17 16.08
CA SER A 200 -3.44 -0.37 17.03
C SER A 200 -4.18 0.72 17.81
N LEU A 201 -3.83 2.00 17.65
CA LEU A 201 -4.46 3.12 18.35
C LEU A 201 -5.94 3.34 17.98
N LEU A 202 -6.35 2.91 16.80
CA LEU A 202 -7.73 2.98 16.33
C LEU A 202 -8.22 1.60 15.90
N GLU A 203 -9.54 1.43 15.83
CA GLU A 203 -10.15 0.18 15.35
C GLU A 203 -10.22 0.15 13.82
N SER A 204 -10.21 1.32 13.18
CA SER A 204 -10.24 1.46 11.72
C SER A 204 -9.60 2.76 11.27
N TYR A 205 -9.00 2.73 10.08
CA TYR A 205 -8.56 3.93 9.36
C TYR A 205 -9.38 4.16 8.09
N GLU A 206 -10.65 3.70 8.08
CA GLU A 206 -11.56 3.88 6.96
C GLU A 206 -11.65 5.35 6.52
N GLY A 207 -11.57 5.58 5.20
CA GLY A 207 -11.54 6.90 4.58
C GLY A 207 -10.13 7.51 4.44
N VAL A 208 -9.10 6.87 4.99
CA VAL A 208 -7.69 7.16 4.67
C VAL A 208 -7.25 6.28 3.50
N ASP A 209 -6.43 6.81 2.58
CA ASP A 209 -5.87 6.02 1.48
C ASP A 209 -4.58 5.28 1.89
N ILE A 210 -3.71 5.96 2.66
CA ILE A 210 -2.38 5.45 3.06
C ILE A 210 -2.17 5.66 4.56
N VAL A 211 -1.82 4.60 5.29
CA VAL A 211 -1.38 4.64 6.69
C VAL A 211 0.10 4.27 6.74
N ILE A 212 0.93 5.16 7.29
CA ILE A 212 2.36 4.92 7.52
C ILE A 212 2.58 4.87 9.03
N SER A 213 3.00 3.72 9.56
CA SER A 213 3.41 3.63 10.96
C SER A 213 4.76 4.29 11.17
N ALA A 214 4.96 4.93 12.31
CA ALA A 214 6.24 5.50 12.75
C ALA A 214 7.13 4.45 13.46
N GLN A 215 6.63 3.23 13.62
CA GLN A 215 7.36 2.06 14.12
C GLN A 215 7.24 0.91 13.12
N ASP A 216 7.99 -0.16 13.36
CA ASP A 216 7.85 -1.41 12.61
C ASP A 216 6.76 -2.27 13.28
N GLU A 217 5.63 -2.43 12.60
CA GLU A 217 4.49 -3.24 13.01
C GLU A 217 4.63 -4.71 12.54
N GLY A 218 5.52 -5.00 11.58
CA GLY A 218 5.68 -6.29 10.93
C GLY A 218 4.75 -6.49 9.73
N PHE A 219 4.46 -5.43 8.97
CA PHE A 219 3.86 -5.51 7.64
C PHE A 219 4.81 -6.12 6.61
N ASN A 220 4.27 -6.50 5.46
CA ASN A 220 5.08 -6.94 4.32
C ASN A 220 5.99 -5.78 3.84
N PRO A 221 7.26 -6.02 3.47
CA PRO A 221 8.17 -4.99 2.95
C PRO A 221 7.66 -4.11 1.80
N TYR A 222 6.62 -4.53 1.09
CA TYR A 222 5.99 -3.77 0.00
C TYR A 222 4.68 -3.06 0.40
N GLY A 223 4.37 -3.06 1.70
CA GLY A 223 3.10 -2.64 2.26
C GLY A 223 1.97 -3.63 2.01
N VAL A 224 0.79 -3.31 2.55
CA VAL A 224 -0.35 -4.20 2.62
C VAL A 224 -1.63 -3.41 2.35
N LEU A 225 -2.40 -3.80 1.33
CA LEU A 225 -3.69 -3.18 1.04
C LEU A 225 -4.80 -3.96 1.72
N VAL A 226 -5.60 -3.29 2.56
CA VAL A 226 -6.70 -3.90 3.29
C VAL A 226 -7.90 -2.97 3.35
N ASP A 227 -9.07 -3.45 2.88
CA ASP A 227 -10.33 -2.70 2.85
C ASP A 227 -10.21 -1.30 2.22
N GLY A 228 -9.36 -1.17 1.19
CA GLY A 228 -9.12 0.09 0.48
C GLY A 228 -8.09 1.02 1.13
N VAL A 229 -7.51 0.63 2.28
CA VAL A 229 -6.46 1.38 2.97
C VAL A 229 -5.12 0.67 2.81
N PHE A 230 -4.10 1.39 2.34
CA PHE A 230 -2.74 0.87 2.19
C PHE A 230 -1.92 1.12 3.45
N TYR A 231 -1.43 0.07 4.10
CA TYR A 231 -0.62 0.13 5.31
C TYR A 231 0.85 -0.11 4.98
N ASN A 232 1.74 0.69 5.55
CA ASN A 232 3.16 0.49 5.46
C ASN A 232 3.89 0.80 6.78
N ASP A 233 5.01 0.12 6.98
CA ASP A 233 5.86 0.33 8.14
C ASP A 233 6.82 1.52 7.98
N ALA A 234 7.35 1.96 9.12
CA ALA A 234 8.52 2.80 9.12
C ALA A 234 9.72 1.99 8.62
N ALA A 235 10.50 2.56 7.71
CA ALA A 235 11.81 2.01 7.36
C ALA A 235 12.72 1.96 8.61
N LEU A 236 13.76 1.13 8.56
CA LEU A 236 14.76 1.08 9.62
C LEU A 236 15.61 2.35 9.68
N GLN A 237 16.11 2.70 10.86
CA GLN A 237 17.03 3.83 11.03
C GLN A 237 18.24 3.71 10.09
N GLY A 238 18.50 4.78 9.33
CA GLY A 238 19.54 4.81 8.30
C GLY A 238 19.05 4.43 6.89
N GLN A 239 17.84 3.90 6.77
CA GLN A 239 17.12 3.69 5.51
C GLN A 239 16.12 4.81 5.24
N ILE A 240 15.57 4.84 4.04
CA ILE A 240 14.50 5.76 3.65
C ILE A 240 13.31 4.93 3.18
N GLY A 241 12.17 5.16 3.82
CA GLY A 241 10.91 4.61 3.36
C GLY A 241 10.42 5.39 2.15
N LEU A 242 9.92 4.67 1.16
CA LEU A 242 9.39 5.21 -0.07
C LEU A 242 7.99 4.65 -0.31
N VAL A 243 7.03 5.53 -0.52
CA VAL A 243 5.73 5.20 -1.09
C VAL A 243 5.62 5.86 -2.46
N LEU A 244 5.33 5.06 -3.48
CA LEU A 244 5.07 5.49 -4.84
C LEU A 244 3.58 5.43 -5.13
N VAL A 245 3.07 6.52 -5.70
CA VAL A 245 1.71 6.63 -6.20
C VAL A 245 1.76 6.81 -7.71
N SER A 246 1.18 5.86 -8.44
CA SER A 246 1.11 5.87 -9.90
C SER A 246 0.03 6.83 -10.42
N PRO A 247 0.07 7.21 -11.71
CA PRO A 247 -1.03 7.95 -12.37
C PRO A 247 -2.37 7.22 -12.37
N SER A 248 -2.38 5.90 -12.17
CA SER A 248 -3.58 5.07 -12.02
C SER A 248 -4.01 4.91 -10.55
N ARG A 249 -3.44 5.72 -9.64
CA ARG A 249 -3.68 5.71 -8.19
C ARG A 249 -3.33 4.39 -7.51
N THR A 250 -2.40 3.64 -8.08
CA THR A 250 -1.84 2.46 -7.42
C THR A 250 -0.71 2.86 -6.50
N ILE A 251 -0.73 2.29 -5.30
CA ILE A 251 0.18 2.60 -4.21
C ILE A 251 1.09 1.40 -4.01
N THR A 252 2.40 1.65 -3.99
CA THR A 252 3.43 0.65 -3.72
C THR A 252 4.44 1.23 -2.73
N ALA A 253 4.97 0.41 -1.83
CA ALA A 253 6.01 0.83 -0.92
C ALA A 253 7.28 -0.01 -1.05
N ARG A 254 8.41 0.56 -0.61
CA ARG A 254 9.65 -0.18 -0.36
C ARG A 254 10.59 0.63 0.52
N ASP A 255 11.52 -0.08 1.16
CA ASP A 255 12.61 0.55 1.90
C ASP A 255 13.88 0.62 1.05
N VAL A 256 14.47 1.82 0.99
CA VAL A 256 15.68 2.07 0.21
C VAL A 256 16.90 2.03 1.11
N VAL A 257 17.72 0.99 0.91
CA VAL A 257 18.94 0.70 1.69
C VAL A 257 20.21 1.21 0.99
N SER A 258 20.18 1.35 -0.34
CA SER A 258 21.26 1.90 -1.15
C SER A 258 20.71 2.52 -2.45
N LEU A 259 21.51 3.41 -3.06
CA LEU A 259 21.25 4.07 -4.34
C LEU A 259 22.03 3.42 -5.48
#